data_AF-A0AAE7DNL6-F1
#
_entry.id   AF-A0AAE7DNL6-F1
#
_cell.length_a   1.000
_cell.length_b   1.000
_cell.length_c   1.000
_cell.angle_alpha   90.00
_cell.angle_beta   90.00
_cell.angle_gamma   90.00
#
_symmetry.space_group_name_H-M   'P 1'
#
loop_
_entity.id
_entity.type
_entity.pdbx_description
1 polymer ?
#
loop_
_entity_poly.entity_id
_entity_poly.type
_entity_poly.pdbx_seq_one_letter_code
_entity_poly.pdbx_strand_id
1 'polypeptide(L)'
;MRYLKVIARDSTGQGHADTVLYQFFEHDQLQRVATNADLRRLKTLGKTYLKCAWFNTDESEERHLRIFSQNPSADGTPEQVRLHFHEGPLIAYKAAAQDLDNDGELELIWSSDVDNDGRSNRTDRSRVTALVKQFLKLGW
;
A
#
# COMPACT_ATOMS: atom_id res chain seq x y z
N MET A 1 -12.23 7.78 -7.42
CA MET A 1 -11.54 7.01 -6.37
C MET A 1 -10.17 7.62 -6.16
N ARG A 2 -9.85 7.99 -4.91
CA ARG A 2 -8.51 8.45 -4.53
C ARG A 2 -7.67 7.27 -4.07
N TYR A 3 -6.41 7.22 -4.48
CA TYR A 3 -5.48 6.18 -4.01
C TYR A 3 -4.05 6.73 -3.89
N LEU A 4 -3.26 6.08 -3.05
CA LEU A 4 -1.82 6.26 -2.98
C LEU A 4 -1.16 5.17 -3.81
N LYS A 5 -0.35 5.57 -4.79
CA LYS A 5 0.56 4.67 -5.51
C LYS A 5 1.91 4.67 -4.79
N VAL A 6 2.41 3.49 -4.46
CA VAL A 6 3.71 3.28 -3.81
C VAL A 6 4.59 2.47 -4.75
N ILE A 7 5.77 2.98 -5.06
CA ILE A 7 6.73 2.35 -5.98
C ILE A 7 8.05 2.18 -5.22
N ALA A 8 8.57 0.95 -5.16
CA ALA A 8 9.89 0.67 -4.60
C ALA A 8 10.87 0.35 -5.73
N ARG A 9 12.10 0.84 -5.59
CA ARG A 9 13.19 0.66 -6.56
C ARG A 9 14.48 0.22 -5.86
N ASP A 10 15.18 -0.71 -6.48
CA ASP A 10 16.58 -1.05 -6.18
C ASP A 10 17.48 -0.20 -7.08
N SER A 11 17.76 1.03 -6.64
CA SER A 11 18.51 2.00 -7.44
C SER A 11 20.02 1.73 -7.41
N THR A 12 20.48 0.94 -6.43
CA THR A 12 21.88 0.57 -6.22
C THR A 12 22.24 -0.80 -6.80
N GLY A 13 21.25 -1.59 -7.22
CA GLY A 13 21.44 -2.92 -7.81
C GLY A 13 21.87 -3.98 -6.81
N GLN A 14 21.54 -3.80 -5.52
CA GLN A 14 21.98 -4.68 -4.43
C GLN A 14 20.99 -5.82 -4.14
N GLY A 15 20.01 -6.04 -5.01
CA GLY A 15 18.99 -7.07 -4.87
C GLY A 15 17.92 -6.73 -3.84
N HIS A 16 17.83 -5.48 -3.41
CA HIS A 16 16.82 -5.00 -2.48
C HIS A 16 16.50 -3.53 -2.74
N ALA A 17 15.24 -3.13 -2.61
CA ALA A 17 14.86 -1.75 -2.81
C ALA A 17 15.45 -0.80 -1.75
N ASP A 18 15.99 0.32 -2.23
CA ASP A 18 16.60 1.38 -1.44
C ASP A 18 15.81 2.69 -1.49
N THR A 19 14.88 2.82 -2.45
CA THR A 19 14.12 4.03 -2.70
C THR A 19 12.63 3.71 -2.77
N VAL A 20 11.81 4.56 -2.14
CA VAL A 20 10.34 4.47 -2.21
C VAL A 20 9.76 5.80 -2.65
N LEU A 21 9.02 5.77 -3.76
CA LEU A 21 8.29 6.89 -4.32
C LEU A 21 6.80 6.76 -3.99
N TYR A 22 6.15 7.90 -3.81
CA TYR A 22 4.74 7.99 -3.47
C TYR A 22 4.06 9.03 -4.34
N GLN A 23 2.94 8.62 -4.94
CA GLN A 23 2.15 9.45 -5.82
C GLN A 23 0.67 9.38 -5.41
N PHE A 24 0.03 10.53 -5.31
CA PHE A 24 -1.37 10.66 -4.91
C PHE A 24 -2.23 10.83 -6.15
N PHE A 25 -3.22 9.96 -6.33
CA PHE A 25 -4.06 9.91 -7.52
C PHE A 25 -5.54 10.08 -7.19
N GLU A 26 -6.29 10.57 -8.18
CA GLU A 26 -7.74 10.57 -8.21
C GLU A 26 -8.23 10.13 -9.61
N HIS A 27 -9.01 9.05 -9.70
CA HIS A 27 -9.54 8.51 -10.98
C HIS A 27 -8.46 8.32 -12.08
N ASP A 28 -7.25 7.90 -11.68
CA ASP A 28 -6.05 7.76 -12.54
C ASP A 28 -5.36 9.07 -12.96
N GLN A 29 -5.84 10.22 -12.51
CA GLN A 29 -5.11 11.49 -12.64
C GLN A 29 -4.15 11.68 -11.46
N LEU A 30 -2.86 11.88 -11.78
CA LEU A 30 -1.84 12.23 -10.80
C LEU A 30 -2.18 13.62 -10.23
N GLN A 31 -2.49 13.68 -8.95
CA GLN A 31 -2.77 14.93 -8.25
C GLN A 31 -1.46 15.58 -7.79
N ARG A 32 -0.57 14.79 -7.19
CA ARG A 32 0.75 15.24 -6.72
C ARG A 32 1.68 14.09 -6.38
N VAL A 33 2.97 14.37 -6.42
CA VAL A 33 4.02 13.51 -5.82
C VAL A 33 4.16 13.88 -4.33
N ALA A 34 4.62 12.93 -3.51
CA ALA A 34 4.92 13.19 -2.10
C ALA A 34 5.96 14.30 -1.91
N THR A 35 5.63 15.24 -1.03
CA THR A 35 6.54 16.27 -0.53
C THR A 35 7.44 15.72 0.57
N ASN A 36 8.46 16.47 0.98
CA ASN A 36 9.28 16.12 2.15
C ASN A 36 8.47 15.94 3.45
N ALA A 37 7.34 16.64 3.59
CA ALA A 37 6.44 16.46 4.73
C ALA A 37 5.70 15.12 4.66
N ASP A 38 5.23 14.73 3.46
CA ASP A 38 4.61 13.42 3.25
C ASP A 38 5.63 12.30 3.50
N LEU A 39 6.86 12.42 3.00
CA LEU A 39 7.92 11.42 3.21
C LEU A 39 8.19 11.15 4.69
N ARG A 40 8.13 12.18 5.55
CA ARG A 40 8.23 12.00 7.01
C ARG A 40 7.07 11.20 7.59
N ARG A 41 5.83 11.45 7.14
CA ARG A 41 4.63 10.72 7.57
C ARG A 41 4.61 9.28 7.02
N LEU A 42 5.13 9.08 5.81
CA LEU A 42 5.13 7.81 5.08
C LEU A 42 6.31 6.90 5.41
N LYS A 43 7.30 7.37 6.19
CA LYS A 43 8.52 6.62 6.53
C LYS A 43 8.24 5.20 7.02
N THR A 44 7.28 5.03 7.93
CA THR A 44 6.93 3.70 8.46
C THR A 44 6.20 2.87 7.42
N LEU A 45 5.31 3.47 6.62
CA LEU A 45 4.62 2.79 5.53
C LEU A 45 5.63 2.26 4.50
N GLY A 46 6.60 3.08 4.10
CA GLY A 46 7.67 2.69 3.17
C GLY A 46 8.52 1.53 3.69
N LYS A 47 8.96 1.61 4.94
CA LYS A 47 9.71 0.51 5.56
C LYS A 47 8.93 -0.80 5.59
N THR A 48 7.62 -0.74 5.86
CA THR A 48 6.76 -1.93 5.80
C THR A 48 6.62 -2.44 4.37
N TYR A 49 6.43 -1.54 3.40
CA TYR A 49 6.32 -1.91 1.98
C TYR A 49 7.59 -2.54 1.42
N LEU A 50 8.78 -2.09 1.82
CA LEU A 50 10.04 -2.73 1.43
C LEU A 50 10.14 -4.18 1.91
N LYS A 51 9.52 -4.53 3.05
CA LYS A 51 9.45 -5.91 3.54
C LYS A 51 8.49 -6.78 2.72
N CYS A 52 7.73 -6.20 1.81
CA CYS A 52 6.88 -6.94 0.88
C CYS A 52 7.66 -7.48 -0.34
N ALA A 53 8.96 -7.16 -0.46
CA ALA A 53 9.80 -7.55 -1.59
C ALA A 53 9.19 -7.23 -2.97
N TRP A 54 8.34 -6.19 -3.04
CA TRP A 54 7.65 -5.76 -4.26
C TRP A 54 8.33 -4.51 -4.82
N PHE A 55 9.38 -4.72 -5.61
CA PHE A 55 10.22 -3.64 -6.14
C PHE A 55 10.65 -3.87 -7.59
N ASN A 56 11.10 -2.79 -8.22
CA ASN A 56 11.64 -2.75 -9.58
C ASN A 56 13.17 -2.69 -9.50
N THR A 57 13.85 -3.37 -10.44
CA THR A 57 15.32 -3.37 -10.56
C THR A 57 15.88 -2.17 -11.33
N ASP A 58 15.00 -1.37 -11.92
CA ASP A 58 15.32 -0.19 -12.72
C ASP A 58 14.34 0.95 -12.37
N GLU A 59 14.31 1.99 -13.21
CA GLU A 59 13.40 3.12 -13.04
C GLU A 59 11.93 2.81 -13.40
N SER A 60 11.60 1.55 -13.72
CA SER A 60 10.24 1.12 -14.00
C SER A 60 9.30 1.41 -12.83
N GLU A 61 8.03 1.54 -13.18
CA GLU A 61 6.90 1.59 -12.24
C GLU A 61 5.97 0.39 -12.43
N GLU A 62 6.44 -0.66 -13.10
CA GLU A 62 5.68 -1.87 -13.41
C GLU A 62 5.18 -2.53 -12.12
N ARG A 63 6.06 -2.71 -11.15
CA ARG A 63 5.71 -3.18 -9.81
C ARG A 63 5.38 -2.01 -8.90
N HIS A 64 4.13 -1.92 -8.48
CA HIS A 64 3.68 -0.88 -7.55
C HIS A 64 2.49 -1.35 -6.72
N LEU A 65 2.29 -0.72 -5.57
CA LEU A 65 1.08 -0.89 -4.76
C LEU A 65 0.13 0.29 -5.01
N ARG A 66 -1.15 0.01 -5.23
CA ARG A 66 -2.24 0.97 -5.05
C ARG A 66 -2.98 0.67 -3.75
N ILE A 67 -3.03 1.63 -2.85
CA ILE A 67 -3.77 1.54 -1.59
C ILE A 67 -4.83 2.64 -1.51
N PHE A 68 -6.04 2.29 -1.12
CA PHE A 68 -7.18 3.22 -1.04
C PHE A 68 -8.20 2.80 0.00
N SER A 69 -8.88 3.80 0.56
CA SER A 69 -10.00 3.65 1.48
C SER A 69 -11.33 3.69 0.73
N GLN A 70 -12.34 3.05 1.30
CA GLN A 70 -13.72 3.10 0.88
C GLN A 70 -14.59 3.34 2.12
N ASN A 71 -15.65 4.11 1.92
CA ASN A 71 -16.68 4.41 2.92
C ASN A 71 -18.05 4.13 2.26
N PRO A 72 -18.46 2.85 2.16
CA PRO A 72 -19.72 2.46 1.54
C PRO A 72 -20.97 3.01 2.23
N SER A 73 -20.98 3.16 3.56
CA SER A 73 -22.10 3.70 4.33
C SER A 73 -22.26 5.23 4.16
N ALA A 74 -21.20 5.90 3.70
CA ALA A 74 -21.10 7.35 3.57
C ALA A 74 -21.21 8.12 4.91
N ASP A 75 -20.85 7.47 6.02
CA ASP A 75 -20.90 8.06 7.37
C ASP A 75 -19.73 9.01 7.70
N GLY A 76 -18.62 8.87 6.97
CA GLY A 76 -17.45 9.74 7.03
C GLY A 76 -16.17 9.02 7.44
N THR A 77 -16.24 7.76 7.83
CA THR A 77 -15.08 6.96 8.27
C THR A 77 -14.72 5.88 7.23
N PRO A 78 -13.42 5.55 7.08
CA PRO A 78 -13.00 4.45 6.20
C PRO A 78 -13.39 3.07 6.75
N GLU A 79 -14.48 2.48 6.25
CA GLU A 79 -14.90 1.10 6.60
C GLU A 79 -14.03 0.02 5.95
N GLN A 80 -13.41 0.30 4.81
CA GLN A 80 -12.60 -0.68 4.09
C GLN A 80 -11.35 -0.04 3.50
N VAL A 81 -10.21 -0.72 3.61
CA VAL A 81 -8.97 -0.37 2.90
C VAL A 81 -8.56 -1.52 2.00
N ARG A 82 -8.34 -1.23 0.71
CA ARG A 82 -7.89 -2.19 -0.29
C ARG A 82 -6.46 -1.93 -0.71
N LEU A 83 -5.71 -3.01 -0.92
CA LEU A 83 -4.34 -3.03 -1.39
C LEU A 83 -4.27 -3.87 -2.66
N HIS A 84 -3.86 -3.26 -3.76
CA HIS A 84 -3.62 -3.96 -5.03
C HIS A 84 -2.14 -3.87 -5.37
N PHE A 85 -1.44 -5.00 -5.39
CA PHE A 85 -0.07 -5.10 -5.87
C PHE A 85 -0.13 -5.38 -7.36
N HIS A 86 0.38 -4.43 -8.13
CA HIS A 86 0.40 -4.48 -9.59
C HIS A 86 1.74 -4.97 -10.10
N GLU A 87 1.69 -5.69 -11.21
CA GLU A 87 2.80 -5.96 -12.12
C GLU A 87 2.31 -5.61 -13.53
N GLY A 88 2.71 -4.43 -13.99
CA GLY A 88 2.22 -3.85 -15.23
C GLY A 88 0.71 -3.57 -15.15
N PRO A 89 -0.09 -4.03 -16.13
CA PRO A 89 -1.54 -3.84 -16.12
C PRO A 89 -2.26 -4.83 -15.17
N LEU A 90 -1.59 -5.87 -14.67
CA LEU A 90 -2.20 -6.93 -13.90
C LEU A 90 -2.14 -6.64 -12.40
N ILE A 91 -3.15 -7.10 -11.66
CA ILE A 91 -3.10 -7.16 -10.20
C ILE A 91 -2.58 -8.55 -9.82
N ALA A 92 -1.32 -8.64 -9.42
CA ALA A 92 -0.69 -9.87 -8.99
C ALA A 92 -1.28 -10.36 -7.65
N TYR A 93 -1.43 -9.43 -6.70
CA TYR A 93 -1.94 -9.74 -5.35
C TYR A 93 -2.96 -8.73 -4.86
N LYS A 94 -3.92 -9.22 -4.07
CA LYS A 94 -4.96 -8.41 -3.43
C LYS A 94 -4.96 -8.66 -1.93
N ALA A 95 -5.04 -7.59 -1.18
CA ALA A 95 -5.33 -7.62 0.24
C ALA A 95 -6.38 -6.58 0.59
N ALA A 96 -7.09 -6.80 1.68
CA ALA A 96 -8.06 -5.86 2.19
C ALA A 96 -8.17 -5.97 3.72
N ALA A 97 -8.46 -4.85 4.36
CA ALA A 97 -8.85 -4.79 5.75
C ALA A 97 -10.18 -4.06 5.89
N GLN A 98 -11.01 -4.49 6.85
CA GLN A 98 -12.31 -3.90 7.14
C GLN A 98 -12.46 -3.62 8.62
N ASP A 99 -13.08 -2.48 8.90
CA ASP A 99 -13.65 -2.08 10.16
C ASP A 99 -15.18 -2.33 10.04
N LEU A 100 -15.70 -3.33 10.75
CA LEU A 100 -17.05 -3.85 10.57
C LEU A 100 -18.09 -3.17 11.47
N ASP A 101 -17.67 -2.67 12.63
CA ASP A 101 -18.52 -1.97 13.59
C ASP A 101 -18.17 -0.49 13.74
N ASN A 102 -17.24 -0.01 12.92
CA ASN A 102 -16.81 1.38 12.81
C ASN A 102 -16.21 1.94 14.10
N ASP A 103 -15.51 1.08 14.85
CA ASP A 103 -14.87 1.44 16.12
C ASP A 103 -13.42 1.94 15.92
N GLY A 104 -12.90 1.89 14.69
CA GLY A 104 -11.56 2.28 14.31
C GLY A 104 -10.52 1.17 14.37
N GLU A 105 -10.89 -0.04 14.81
CA GLU A 105 -10.09 -1.25 14.68
C GLU A 105 -10.40 -2.01 13.37
N LEU A 106 -9.62 -3.05 13.08
CA LEU A 106 -9.73 -3.82 11.84
C LEU A 106 -10.03 -5.27 12.19
N GLU A 107 -11.29 -5.67 12.11
CA GLU A 107 -11.75 -6.99 12.55
C GLU A 107 -11.34 -8.04 11.51
N LEU A 108 -11.40 -7.64 10.24
CA LEU A 108 -11.25 -8.57 9.14
C LEU A 108 -10.10 -8.15 8.23
N ILE A 109 -9.16 -9.07 8.03
CA ILE A 109 -7.98 -8.86 7.19
C ILE A 109 -7.86 -10.05 6.24
N TRP A 110 -8.00 -9.79 4.95
CA TRP A 110 -7.64 -10.69 3.88
C TRP A 110 -6.26 -10.34 3.36
N SER A 111 -5.36 -11.32 3.38
CA SER A 111 -4.01 -11.19 2.84
C SER A 111 -3.69 -12.42 2.00
N SER A 112 -3.24 -12.21 0.77
CA SER A 112 -2.48 -13.20 0.01
C SER A 112 -1.00 -13.17 0.44
N ASP A 113 -0.14 -13.86 -0.29
CA ASP A 113 1.33 -13.72 -0.25
C ASP A 113 1.74 -12.31 -0.71
N VAL A 114 1.64 -11.33 0.19
CA VAL A 114 1.94 -9.91 -0.09
C VAL A 114 3.39 -9.58 0.13
N ASP A 115 4.17 -10.52 0.68
CA ASP A 115 5.61 -10.39 0.79
C ASP A 115 6.44 -11.18 -0.21
N ASN A 116 5.74 -11.89 -1.10
CA ASN A 116 6.34 -12.59 -2.21
C ASN A 116 7.35 -13.64 -1.72
N ASP A 117 7.07 -14.28 -0.57
CA ASP A 117 7.88 -15.36 0.00
C ASP A 117 7.40 -16.76 -0.42
N GLY A 118 6.31 -16.83 -1.20
CA GLY A 118 5.67 -18.04 -1.68
C GLY A 118 4.67 -18.65 -0.70
N ARG A 119 4.35 -18.00 0.42
CA ARG A 119 3.52 -18.56 1.49
C ARG A 119 2.55 -17.53 2.08
N SER A 120 1.25 -17.69 1.80
CA SER A 120 0.22 -16.91 2.49
C SER A 120 0.10 -17.29 3.97
N ASN A 121 0.62 -16.45 4.87
CA ASN A 121 0.75 -16.76 6.30
C ASN A 121 0.49 -15.55 7.24
N ARG A 122 0.78 -15.72 8.54
CA ARG A 122 0.53 -14.67 9.56
C ARG A 122 1.38 -13.41 9.33
N THR A 123 2.54 -13.56 8.70
CA THR A 123 3.44 -12.44 8.39
C THR A 123 2.82 -11.53 7.35
N ASP A 124 2.17 -12.08 6.32
CA ASP A 124 1.38 -11.32 5.34
C ASP A 124 0.29 -10.49 6.00
N ARG A 125 -0.52 -11.14 6.84
CA ARG A 125 -1.58 -10.47 7.59
C ARG A 125 -1.03 -9.30 8.39
N SER A 126 0.10 -9.51 9.07
CA SER A 126 0.76 -8.47 9.88
C SER A 126 1.27 -7.30 9.02
N ARG A 127 1.79 -7.58 7.82
CA ARG A 127 2.21 -6.53 6.87
C ARG A 127 1.02 -5.74 6.35
N VAL A 128 -0.07 -6.40 5.96
CA VAL A 128 -1.31 -5.73 5.53
C VAL A 128 -1.83 -4.81 6.62
N THR A 129 -1.97 -5.31 7.86
CA THR A 129 -2.39 -4.49 9.00
C THR A 129 -1.50 -3.27 9.19
N ALA A 130 -0.18 -3.44 9.15
CA ALA A 130 0.76 -2.34 9.32
C ALA A 130 0.66 -1.30 8.20
N LEU A 131 0.52 -1.73 6.94
CA LEU A 131 0.33 -0.81 5.80
C LEU A 131 -0.98 -0.03 5.94
N VAL A 132 -2.08 -0.70 6.24
CA VAL A 132 -3.41 -0.09 6.41
C VAL A 132 -3.40 0.95 7.53
N LYS A 133 -2.90 0.57 8.73
CA LYS A 133 -2.86 1.48 9.88
C LYS A 133 -2.00 2.73 9.62
N GLN A 134 -0.94 2.64 8.82
CA GLN A 134 -0.16 3.84 8.44
C GLN A 134 -0.83 4.65 7.34
N PHE A 135 -1.52 4.01 6.40
CA PHE A 135 -2.24 4.69 5.32
C PHE A 135 -3.42 5.52 5.87
N LEU A 136 -4.21 4.97 6.79
CA LEU A 136 -5.35 5.68 7.38
C LEU A 136 -4.93 6.98 8.09
N LYS A 137 -3.74 7.04 8.69
CA LYS A 137 -3.18 8.27 9.29
C LYS A 137 -2.90 9.39 8.30
N LEU A 138 -2.92 9.10 6.99
CA LEU A 138 -2.73 10.11 5.95
C LEU A 138 -3.99 10.97 5.77
N GLY A 139 -5.17 10.39 5.99
CA GLY A 139 -6.45 11.00 5.67
C GLY A 139 -6.68 11.17 4.16
N TRP A 140 -6.12 10.27 3.34
CA TRP A 140 -6.23 10.27 1.88
C TRP A 140 -7.38 9.35 1.41
#